data_AF-A0A210R797-F1
#
_entry.id   AF-A0A210R797-F1
#
_cell.length_a   1.000
_cell.length_b   1.000
_cell.length_c   1.000
_cell.angle_alpha   90.00
_cell.angle_beta   90.00
_cell.angle_gamma   90.00
#
_symmetry.space_group_name_H-M   'P 1'
#
loop_
_entity.id
_entity.type
_entity.pdbx_description
1 polymer ?
#
loop_
_entity_poly.entity_id
_entity_poly.type
_entity_poly.pdbx_seq_one_letter_code
_entity_poly.pdbx_strand_id
1 'polypeptide(L)'
;MRSYMYTGIACILLSSLSIVSSVEWDFVPQGQTACLKVNWDVTKMDLTGAPNSGEGDKHSIDWTTGVVNNKSKCATNGGIGILNVDFDKGITMSLTFITDSNKVTMDGTLTFVPFNVFEKPEFGNTTATLTMASTLALSADDKSFTCISPLRLMFNTATANNTYQLDMQVDKTQIQAFGITNGDFSEGTPCEADTSNSTATTEVPVTSAAPNVTTEKPTTEKPTTEAPTTAPPSAASMYYYPNKTDPCIIVAGDFEISVTYTKMDNTTSNVPLKIPADAKVNGSCPEGMKSEISMTWGGSGAMRMVRMSFSSSNDIVDISTISLDVDLDNTTFPESKDADMKADFPTSIPLSKPTGYYKCKANVDVPLGTSKLSMSDVAIQAFNVNGTSFTGEREECAADKPVTTEPPVTTPAPVTPAPGSPPVNKYTVPGNCIVLDAGLEFVIPYTKSDNTSTSVTVGIPKNYTATGTCGNVTQMLNVVFYEDWSMEMIFNGGGSASQLSDSDSFFLEELRLSYKLQPNIFAGVKNPNAEMVANNTFDKSQFSAKKTGSYQCNNKLNFGLNNGVTLNTDDLQVKAFSTDNSTGFPTGDLNECPQDSDTNSVVPIAVGAALAGLVVIVLIAYLIGRRRSRSGYQQV
;
A
#
# COMPACT_ATOMS: atom_id res chain seq x y z
N MET A 1 -19.07 -53.07 -8.23
CA MET A 1 -20.55 -53.15 -8.27
C MET A 1 -21.07 -51.76 -8.60
N ARG A 2 -21.83 -51.66 -9.71
CA ARG A 2 -22.62 -50.51 -10.22
C ARG A 2 -21.83 -49.22 -10.47
N SER A 3 -21.38 -48.86 -11.68
CA SER A 3 -22.03 -48.70 -12.99
C SER A 3 -23.26 -47.77 -12.96
N TYR A 4 -23.15 -46.61 -13.59
CA TYR A 4 -23.99 -46.20 -14.74
C TYR A 4 -23.20 -45.24 -15.65
N MET A 5 -22.85 -45.74 -16.84
CA MET A 5 -22.71 -44.95 -18.07
C MET A 5 -24.11 -44.73 -18.64
N TYR A 6 -24.37 -43.56 -19.21
CA TYR A 6 -25.20 -43.47 -20.42
C TYR A 6 -24.64 -42.40 -21.37
N THR A 7 -24.63 -42.82 -22.63
CA THR A 7 -24.04 -42.28 -23.86
C THR A 7 -24.97 -41.32 -24.62
N GLY A 8 -24.40 -40.45 -25.47
CA GLY A 8 -24.88 -40.29 -26.86
C GLY A 8 -25.47 -38.94 -27.32
N ILE A 9 -24.61 -38.12 -27.93
CA ILE A 9 -24.72 -37.41 -29.23
C ILE A 9 -26.14 -37.26 -29.87
N ALA A 10 -26.59 -36.02 -30.12
CA ALA A 10 -26.89 -35.48 -31.47
C ALA A 10 -27.57 -34.09 -31.44
N CYS A 11 -27.18 -33.27 -32.41
CA CYS A 11 -27.49 -31.86 -32.69
C CYS A 11 -28.94 -31.62 -33.19
N ILE A 12 -29.51 -30.42 -32.96
CA ILE A 12 -30.09 -29.47 -33.95
C ILE A 12 -30.81 -28.29 -33.24
N LEU A 13 -30.17 -27.13 -33.35
CA LEU A 13 -30.64 -25.74 -33.51
C LEU A 13 -32.14 -25.37 -33.34
N LEU A 14 -32.42 -24.45 -32.41
CA LEU A 14 -33.01 -23.10 -32.57
C LEU A 14 -33.95 -22.72 -31.40
N SER A 15 -33.48 -21.88 -30.50
CA SER A 15 -34.06 -20.55 -30.20
C SER A 15 -33.38 -19.95 -28.98
N SER A 16 -33.03 -18.68 -29.13
CA SER A 16 -32.47 -17.75 -28.16
C SER A 16 -32.99 -17.90 -26.73
N LEU A 17 -32.11 -18.25 -25.80
CA LEU A 17 -32.21 -17.80 -24.41
C LEU A 17 -30.91 -17.03 -24.09
N SER A 18 -31.00 -15.71 -24.15
CA SER A 18 -29.98 -14.81 -23.63
C SER A 18 -29.88 -15.03 -22.13
N ILE A 19 -28.79 -15.65 -21.68
CA ILE A 19 -28.40 -15.61 -20.27
C ILE A 19 -27.70 -14.25 -20.11
N VAL A 20 -28.46 -13.22 -19.75
CA VAL A 20 -27.92 -11.96 -19.24
C VAL A 20 -27.86 -12.14 -17.73
N SER A 21 -26.68 -12.44 -17.21
CA SER A 21 -26.44 -12.54 -15.77
C SER A 21 -26.20 -11.14 -15.22
N SER A 22 -27.18 -10.57 -14.53
CA SER A 22 -26.98 -9.38 -13.71
C SER A 22 -26.05 -9.71 -12.55
N VAL A 23 -25.02 -8.91 -12.31
CA VAL A 23 -24.09 -9.11 -11.20
C VAL A 23 -24.48 -8.20 -10.05
N GLU A 24 -24.99 -8.79 -8.97
CA GLU A 24 -25.29 -8.10 -7.72
C GLU A 24 -24.09 -8.25 -6.78
N TRP A 25 -23.51 -7.12 -6.36
CA TRP A 25 -22.42 -7.09 -5.39
C TRP A 25 -22.92 -6.50 -4.06
N ASP A 26 -22.89 -7.34 -3.03
CA ASP A 26 -23.19 -6.95 -1.64
C ASP A 26 -21.88 -6.76 -0.86
N PHE A 27 -21.58 -5.53 -0.45
CA PHE A 27 -20.40 -5.23 0.38
C PHE A 27 -20.78 -5.14 1.85
N VAL A 28 -20.33 -6.11 2.64
CA VAL A 28 -20.71 -6.29 4.04
C VAL A 28 -19.48 -6.12 4.96
N PRO A 29 -19.47 -5.15 5.88
CA PRO A 29 -18.46 -5.05 6.92
C PRO A 29 -18.73 -6.10 8.02
N GLN A 30 -17.67 -6.62 8.64
CA GLN A 30 -17.72 -7.73 9.61
C GLN A 30 -18.80 -7.52 10.70
N GLY A 31 -19.96 -8.17 10.53
CA GLY A 31 -20.97 -8.37 11.57
C GLY A 31 -22.35 -7.69 11.43
N GLN A 32 -22.62 -6.79 10.47
CA GLN A 32 -23.96 -6.19 10.22
C GLN A 32 -24.18 -5.78 8.72
N THR A 33 -25.39 -5.31 8.38
CA THR A 33 -25.99 -5.04 7.03
C THR A 33 -25.06 -4.42 5.97
N ALA A 34 -25.27 -4.80 4.69
CA ALA A 34 -24.52 -4.28 3.53
C ALA A 34 -24.47 -2.74 3.50
N CYS A 35 -23.34 -2.12 3.15
CA CYS A 35 -23.19 -0.66 3.12
C CYS A 35 -23.04 -0.06 1.71
N LEU A 36 -22.82 -0.92 0.71
CA LEU A 36 -22.80 -0.55 -0.69
C LEU A 36 -23.39 -1.74 -1.45
N LYS A 37 -24.38 -1.46 -2.29
CA LYS A 37 -24.95 -2.43 -3.22
C LYS A 37 -24.91 -1.85 -4.62
N VAL A 38 -24.34 -2.63 -5.53
CA VAL A 38 -24.23 -2.28 -6.94
C VAL A 38 -24.80 -3.45 -7.74
N ASN A 39 -25.83 -3.17 -8.51
CA ASN A 39 -26.39 -4.07 -9.50
C ASN A 39 -26.40 -3.34 -10.84
N TRP A 40 -25.70 -3.88 -11.83
CA TRP A 40 -25.68 -3.33 -13.17
C TRP A 40 -25.31 -4.41 -14.20
N ASP A 41 -25.72 -4.18 -15.44
CA ASP A 41 -25.34 -5.02 -16.57
C ASP A 41 -24.24 -4.30 -17.35
N VAL A 42 -22.98 -4.70 -17.20
CA VAL A 42 -21.88 -4.12 -17.98
C VAL A 42 -21.95 -4.68 -19.41
N THR A 43 -22.45 -3.88 -20.35
CA THR A 43 -22.64 -4.28 -21.75
C THR A 43 -21.42 -3.98 -22.61
N LYS A 44 -20.56 -3.07 -22.16
CA LYS A 44 -19.30 -2.71 -22.82
C LYS A 44 -18.28 -2.25 -21.80
N MET A 45 -17.03 -2.67 -21.95
CA MET A 45 -15.90 -2.12 -21.21
C MET A 45 -14.65 -2.19 -22.10
N ASP A 46 -14.46 -1.15 -22.90
CA ASP A 46 -13.40 -1.11 -23.90
C ASP A 46 -12.31 -0.13 -23.52
N LEU A 47 -11.12 -0.64 -23.27
CA LEU A 47 -9.92 0.16 -23.07
C LEU A 47 -9.23 0.37 -24.42
N THR A 48 -9.07 1.63 -24.81
CA THR A 48 -8.46 2.03 -26.08
C THR A 48 -7.19 2.82 -25.81
N GLY A 49 -6.16 2.55 -26.59
CA GLY A 49 -4.91 3.29 -26.62
C GLY A 49 -4.67 3.82 -28.02
N ALA A 50 -4.40 5.11 -28.16
CA ALA A 50 -4.07 5.72 -29.45
C ALA A 50 -2.71 6.42 -29.36
N PRO A 51 -1.69 5.96 -30.10
CA PRO A 51 -0.42 6.67 -30.21
C PRO A 51 -0.56 7.89 -31.12
N ASN A 52 0.17 8.97 -30.83
CA ASN A 52 0.18 10.21 -31.60
C ASN A 52 0.67 10.01 -33.05
N SER A 53 1.43 8.94 -33.30
CA SER A 53 1.86 8.51 -34.62
C SER A 53 1.70 6.98 -34.76
N GLY A 54 0.48 6.53 -35.04
CA GLY A 54 0.18 5.12 -35.27
C GLY A 54 -1.32 4.84 -35.31
N GLU A 55 -1.68 3.57 -35.49
CA GLU A 55 -3.07 3.11 -35.45
C GLU A 55 -3.44 2.76 -34.00
N GLY A 56 -4.63 3.17 -33.55
CA GLY A 56 -5.08 2.88 -32.20
C GLY A 56 -5.32 1.38 -31.98
N ASP A 57 -5.22 0.95 -30.73
CA ASP A 57 -5.52 -0.41 -30.31
C ASP A 57 -6.63 -0.43 -29.26
N LYS A 58 -7.30 -1.58 -29.16
CA LYS A 58 -8.45 -1.78 -28.29
C LYS A 58 -8.36 -3.12 -27.57
N HIS A 59 -8.51 -3.07 -26.25
CA HIS A 59 -8.65 -4.21 -25.38
C HIS A 59 -10.03 -4.18 -24.72
N SER A 60 -10.86 -5.20 -24.98
CA SER A 60 -12.16 -5.37 -24.33
C SER A 60 -11.98 -6.17 -23.04
N ILE A 61 -12.40 -5.58 -21.93
CA ILE A 61 -12.35 -6.19 -20.59
C ILE A 61 -13.69 -6.89 -20.35
N ASP A 62 -13.66 -8.18 -20.01
CA ASP A 62 -14.85 -8.89 -19.55
C ASP A 62 -15.03 -8.65 -18.05
N TRP A 63 -16.06 -7.87 -17.70
CA TRP A 63 -16.38 -7.55 -16.31
C TRP A 63 -16.64 -8.79 -15.44
N THR A 64 -17.17 -9.87 -16.01
CA THR A 64 -17.61 -11.04 -15.26
C THR A 64 -16.52 -12.08 -15.07
N THR A 65 -15.68 -12.29 -16.09
CA THR A 65 -14.62 -13.30 -16.06
C THR A 65 -13.23 -12.72 -15.82
N GLY A 66 -13.07 -11.40 -15.95
CA GLY A 66 -11.79 -10.71 -15.81
C GLY A 66 -11.40 -10.41 -14.36
N VAL A 67 -12.31 -10.45 -13.39
CA VAL A 67 -12.02 -10.10 -11.99
C VAL A 67 -11.15 -11.17 -11.33
N VAL A 68 -9.93 -10.80 -10.94
CA VAL A 68 -8.97 -11.69 -10.26
C VAL A 68 -8.88 -11.44 -8.77
N ASN A 69 -9.21 -10.23 -8.30
CA ASN A 69 -9.24 -9.90 -6.88
C ASN A 69 -10.24 -8.77 -6.59
N ASN A 70 -10.87 -8.81 -5.42
CA ASN A 70 -11.80 -7.79 -4.96
C ASN A 70 -11.35 -7.27 -3.58
N LYS A 71 -11.02 -5.97 -3.51
CA LYS A 71 -10.51 -5.27 -2.32
C LYS A 71 -11.46 -4.18 -1.82
N SER A 72 -12.74 -4.27 -2.22
CA SER A 72 -13.76 -3.26 -1.95
C SER A 72 -14.05 -3.08 -0.45
N LYS A 73 -14.36 -1.86 -0.04
CA LYS A 73 -14.62 -1.47 1.36
C LYS A 73 -15.75 -0.45 1.39
N CYS A 74 -16.64 -0.50 2.36
CA CYS A 74 -17.62 0.57 2.59
C CYS A 74 -17.83 0.84 4.08
N ALA A 75 -18.15 2.09 4.41
CA ALA A 75 -18.49 2.53 5.76
C ALA A 75 -19.99 2.35 6.05
N THR A 76 -20.35 2.02 7.29
CA THR A 76 -21.75 1.76 7.69
C THR A 76 -22.59 3.02 7.94
N ASN A 77 -21.98 4.19 8.19
CA ASN A 77 -22.69 5.42 8.55
C ASN A 77 -22.11 6.67 7.89
N GLY A 78 -22.04 6.66 6.55
CA GLY A 78 -21.91 7.87 5.75
C GLY A 78 -20.51 8.46 5.72
N GLY A 79 -19.79 8.15 4.66
CA GLY A 79 -18.62 8.93 4.29
C GLY A 79 -18.12 8.52 2.92
N ILE A 80 -17.60 7.29 2.82
CA ILE A 80 -17.00 6.79 1.59
C ILE A 80 -17.28 5.29 1.42
N GLY A 81 -17.73 4.90 0.23
CA GLY A 81 -17.77 3.53 -0.28
C GLY A 81 -16.75 3.39 -1.39
N ILE A 82 -16.02 2.28 -1.43
CA ILE A 82 -14.99 2.02 -2.45
C ILE A 82 -15.24 0.64 -3.04
N LEU A 83 -15.54 0.61 -4.34
CA LEU A 83 -15.46 -0.60 -5.15
C LEU A 83 -14.04 -0.66 -5.72
N ASN A 84 -13.23 -1.63 -5.29
CA ASN A 84 -11.86 -1.79 -5.77
C ASN A 84 -11.67 -3.21 -6.32
N VAL A 85 -11.45 -3.30 -7.63
CA VAL A 85 -11.49 -4.54 -8.39
C VAL A 85 -10.24 -4.63 -9.26
N ASP A 86 -9.49 -5.72 -9.12
CA ASP A 86 -8.37 -6.05 -9.99
C ASP A 86 -8.85 -6.99 -11.10
N PHE A 87 -8.42 -6.72 -12.33
CA PHE A 87 -8.64 -7.55 -13.51
C PHE A 87 -7.33 -8.21 -13.97
N ASP A 88 -7.43 -9.07 -14.97
CA ASP A 88 -6.27 -9.64 -15.66
C ASP A 88 -5.37 -8.55 -16.29
N LYS A 89 -4.16 -8.96 -16.69
CA LYS A 89 -3.13 -8.07 -17.26
C LYS A 89 -2.71 -6.89 -16.34
N GLY A 90 -3.06 -6.93 -15.06
CA GLY A 90 -2.66 -5.92 -14.07
C GLY A 90 -3.45 -4.63 -14.18
N ILE A 91 -4.72 -4.71 -14.62
CA ILE A 91 -5.64 -3.58 -14.65
C ILE A 91 -6.34 -3.52 -13.28
N THR A 92 -6.37 -2.35 -12.64
CA THR A 92 -7.09 -2.14 -11.37
C THR A 92 -8.07 -1.00 -11.54
N MET A 93 -9.34 -1.21 -11.18
CA MET A 93 -10.37 -0.19 -11.17
C MET A 93 -10.81 0.14 -9.75
N SER A 94 -10.89 1.43 -9.44
CA SER A 94 -11.43 1.92 -8.19
C SER A 94 -12.57 2.90 -8.45
N LEU A 95 -13.77 2.60 -7.95
CA LEU A 95 -14.88 3.55 -7.92
C LEU A 95 -15.12 3.98 -6.48
N THR A 96 -15.25 5.29 -6.29
CA THR A 96 -15.40 5.92 -4.98
C THR A 96 -16.77 6.60 -4.92
N PHE A 97 -17.56 6.22 -3.92
CA PHE A 97 -18.88 6.75 -3.61
C PHE A 97 -18.75 7.65 -2.39
N ILE A 98 -19.07 8.92 -2.53
CA ILE A 98 -18.94 9.92 -1.46
C ILE A 98 -20.33 10.46 -1.16
N THR A 99 -20.70 10.53 0.12
CA THR A 99 -21.92 11.25 0.55
C THR A 99 -21.53 12.63 1.09
N ASP A 100 -22.18 13.68 0.58
CA ASP A 100 -22.13 15.03 1.14
C ASP A 100 -23.57 15.55 1.29
N SER A 101 -23.95 15.93 2.52
CA SER A 101 -25.24 16.58 2.79
C SER A 101 -26.44 15.79 2.23
N ASN A 102 -26.41 14.46 2.40
CA ASN A 102 -27.41 13.51 1.87
C ASN A 102 -27.49 13.43 0.33
N LYS A 103 -26.37 13.67 -0.36
CA LYS A 103 -26.23 13.45 -1.80
C LYS A 103 -25.03 12.55 -2.04
N VAL A 104 -25.24 11.48 -2.80
CA VAL A 104 -24.16 10.57 -3.17
C VAL A 104 -23.61 10.95 -4.54
N THR A 105 -22.28 11.00 -4.66
CA THR A 105 -21.56 11.11 -5.94
C THR A 105 -20.64 9.92 -6.14
N MET A 106 -20.48 9.48 -7.38
CA MET A 106 -19.55 8.44 -7.77
C MET A 106 -18.48 8.99 -8.70
N ASP A 107 -17.22 8.76 -8.34
CA ASP A 107 -16.04 9.01 -9.17
C ASP A 107 -15.21 7.73 -9.32
N GLY A 108 -14.19 7.75 -10.16
CA GLY A 108 -13.38 6.56 -10.34
C GLY A 108 -12.05 6.76 -11.04
N THR A 109 -11.18 5.79 -10.83
CA THR A 109 -9.88 5.66 -11.47
C THR A 109 -9.67 4.25 -12.03
N LEU A 110 -8.88 4.15 -13.08
CA LEU A 110 -8.42 2.88 -13.66
C LEU A 110 -6.90 2.96 -13.86
N THR A 111 -6.15 2.05 -13.28
CA THR A 111 -4.69 1.95 -13.46
C THR A 111 -4.31 0.70 -14.22
N PHE A 112 -3.40 0.80 -15.17
CA PHE A 112 -2.85 -0.37 -15.89
C PHE A 112 -1.47 -0.08 -16.47
N VAL A 113 -0.71 -1.11 -16.81
CA VAL A 113 0.53 -0.97 -17.59
C VAL A 113 0.21 -1.19 -19.08
N PRO A 114 0.33 -0.17 -19.96
CA PRO A 114 -0.13 -0.27 -21.34
C PRO A 114 0.53 -1.39 -22.15
N PHE A 115 1.82 -1.65 -21.93
CA PHE A 115 2.53 -2.78 -22.55
C PHE A 115 1.88 -4.13 -22.20
N ASN A 116 1.44 -4.33 -20.96
CA ASN A 116 0.82 -5.58 -20.54
C ASN A 116 -0.56 -5.79 -21.19
N VAL A 117 -1.28 -4.69 -21.43
CA VAL A 117 -2.63 -4.71 -21.99
C VAL A 117 -2.62 -4.89 -23.50
N PHE A 118 -1.90 -4.02 -24.21
CA PHE A 118 -1.88 -3.94 -25.67
C PHE A 118 -0.77 -4.79 -26.31
N GLU A 119 0.20 -5.28 -25.52
CA GLU A 119 1.31 -6.13 -25.98
C GLU A 119 2.14 -5.51 -27.11
N LYS A 120 2.12 -4.17 -27.21
CA LYS A 120 2.89 -3.40 -28.19
C LYS A 120 3.80 -2.39 -27.48
N PRO A 121 5.08 -2.30 -27.89
CA PRO A 121 6.07 -1.45 -27.23
C PRO A 121 5.79 0.06 -27.39
N GLU A 122 5.03 0.47 -28.41
CA GLU A 122 4.66 1.86 -28.66
C GLU A 122 3.79 2.47 -27.54
N PHE A 123 3.08 1.64 -26.79
CA PHE A 123 2.27 2.09 -25.65
C PHE A 123 3.08 2.27 -24.35
N GLY A 124 4.34 1.85 -24.30
CA GLY A 124 5.19 2.00 -23.11
C GLY A 124 4.85 1.07 -21.94
N ASN A 125 5.77 0.96 -20.98
CA ASN A 125 5.69 0.04 -19.83
C ASN A 125 5.52 0.74 -18.47
N THR A 126 5.20 2.04 -18.48
CA THR A 126 4.90 2.82 -17.28
C THR A 126 3.41 2.75 -16.98
N THR A 127 3.02 2.67 -15.70
CA THR A 127 1.62 2.65 -15.29
C THR A 127 0.89 3.91 -15.76
N ALA A 128 -0.24 3.73 -16.45
CA ALA A 128 -1.16 4.78 -16.83
C ALA A 128 -2.36 4.79 -15.86
N THR A 129 -2.79 5.98 -15.44
CA THR A 129 -3.95 6.19 -14.56
C THR A 129 -4.98 7.02 -15.31
N LEU A 130 -6.16 6.44 -15.54
CA LEU A 130 -7.31 7.11 -16.13
C LEU A 130 -8.24 7.56 -15.02
N THR A 131 -8.87 8.71 -15.22
CA THR A 131 -9.86 9.27 -14.28
C THR A 131 -11.20 9.40 -14.99
N MET A 132 -12.31 9.28 -14.24
CA MET A 132 -13.64 9.51 -14.80
C MET A 132 -13.73 10.93 -15.38
N ALA A 133 -14.24 11.03 -16.60
CA ALA A 133 -14.38 12.30 -17.31
C ALA A 133 -15.42 13.23 -16.63
N SER A 134 -16.36 12.64 -15.88
CA SER A 134 -17.39 13.35 -15.15
C SER A 134 -17.84 12.54 -13.94
N THR A 135 -17.86 13.16 -12.77
CA THR A 135 -18.48 12.63 -11.56
C THR A 135 -19.97 12.34 -11.82
N LEU A 136 -20.43 11.13 -11.47
CA LEU A 136 -21.84 10.75 -11.59
C LEU A 136 -22.58 11.12 -10.31
N ALA A 137 -23.59 11.99 -10.40
CA ALA A 137 -24.52 12.23 -9.30
C ALA A 137 -25.49 11.04 -9.17
N LEU A 138 -25.62 10.52 -7.95
CA LEU A 138 -26.53 9.42 -7.61
C LEU A 138 -27.71 9.96 -6.78
N SER A 139 -28.42 9.05 -6.13
CA SER A 139 -29.52 9.33 -5.20
C SER A 139 -29.01 9.88 -3.85
N ALA A 140 -29.95 10.20 -2.97
CA ALA A 140 -29.70 10.41 -1.56
C ALA A 140 -29.09 9.15 -0.91
N ASP A 141 -28.41 9.31 0.23
CA ASP A 141 -27.67 8.23 0.89
C ASP A 141 -28.58 7.18 1.56
N ASP A 142 -29.88 7.41 1.59
CA ASP A 142 -30.92 6.51 2.08
C ASP A 142 -31.82 5.94 0.95
N LYS A 143 -31.52 6.26 -0.31
CA LYS A 143 -32.29 5.85 -1.50
C LYS A 143 -31.41 5.12 -2.51
N SER A 144 -32.01 4.24 -3.33
CA SER A 144 -31.29 3.65 -4.46
C SER A 144 -31.39 4.57 -5.68
N PHE A 145 -30.34 4.61 -6.48
CA PHE A 145 -30.28 5.24 -7.79
C PHE A 145 -30.60 4.18 -8.83
N THR A 146 -31.59 4.44 -9.68
CA THR A 146 -32.02 3.49 -10.72
C THR A 146 -31.94 4.13 -12.10
N CYS A 147 -31.39 3.42 -13.09
CA CYS A 147 -31.34 3.87 -14.47
C CYS A 147 -31.62 2.70 -15.41
N ILE A 148 -32.74 2.79 -16.14
CA ILE A 148 -33.14 1.83 -17.18
C ILE A 148 -32.37 2.14 -18.47
N SER A 149 -32.23 3.43 -18.79
CA SER A 149 -31.43 3.88 -19.93
C SER A 149 -29.94 3.53 -19.74
N PRO A 150 -29.23 3.15 -20.81
CA PRO A 150 -27.79 2.90 -20.75
C PRO A 150 -27.00 4.11 -20.23
N LEU A 151 -26.17 3.91 -19.22
CA LEU A 151 -25.23 4.91 -18.73
C LEU A 151 -23.85 4.65 -19.35
N ARG A 152 -23.22 5.74 -19.81
CA ARG A 152 -21.88 5.71 -20.40
C ARG A 152 -20.89 6.35 -19.43
N LEU A 153 -20.00 5.54 -18.86
CA LEU A 153 -18.92 5.98 -17.99
C LEU A 153 -17.63 6.06 -18.81
N MET A 154 -17.10 7.26 -18.97
CA MET A 154 -15.86 7.49 -19.71
C MET A 154 -14.72 7.79 -18.76
N PHE A 155 -13.58 7.15 -18.97
CA PHE A 155 -12.34 7.49 -18.28
C PHE A 155 -11.28 7.86 -19.31
N ASN A 156 -10.46 8.85 -19.02
CA ASN A 156 -9.40 9.25 -19.95
C ASN A 156 -8.12 9.66 -19.23
N THR A 157 -7.03 9.59 -19.97
CA THR A 157 -5.75 10.19 -19.64
C THR A 157 -4.93 10.40 -20.91
N ALA A 158 -3.98 11.33 -20.86
CA ALA A 158 -3.06 11.58 -21.96
C ALA A 158 -1.63 11.61 -21.43
N THR A 159 -0.74 10.97 -22.16
CA THR A 159 0.71 11.09 -21.99
C THR A 159 1.27 11.92 -23.14
N ALA A 160 2.57 12.23 -23.11
CA ALA A 160 3.22 12.97 -24.19
C ALA A 160 3.04 12.32 -25.58
N ASN A 161 2.89 10.99 -25.64
CA ASN A 161 2.89 10.23 -26.89
C ASN A 161 1.62 9.43 -27.17
N ASN A 162 0.81 9.15 -26.14
CA ASN A 162 -0.33 8.25 -26.23
C ASN A 162 -1.52 8.80 -25.45
N THR A 163 -2.73 8.64 -26.00
CA THR A 163 -3.99 8.88 -25.28
C THR A 163 -4.65 7.56 -24.95
N TYR A 164 -5.16 7.40 -23.74
CA TYR A 164 -5.90 6.22 -23.33
C TYR A 164 -7.30 6.59 -22.89
N GLN A 165 -8.28 5.77 -23.29
CA GLN A 165 -9.67 5.97 -22.94
C GLN A 165 -10.33 4.65 -22.60
N LEU A 166 -11.06 4.61 -21.50
CA LEU A 166 -12.00 3.53 -21.17
C LEU A 166 -13.41 4.01 -21.51
N ASP A 167 -14.11 3.25 -22.35
CA ASP A 167 -15.53 3.42 -22.65
C ASP A 167 -16.32 2.27 -22.02
N MET A 168 -16.94 2.54 -20.89
CA MET A 168 -17.76 1.58 -20.16
C MET A 168 -19.24 1.92 -20.33
N GLN A 169 -20.06 0.95 -20.72
CA GLN A 169 -21.52 1.08 -20.81
C GLN A 169 -22.17 0.10 -19.85
N VAL A 170 -23.10 0.63 -19.05
CA VAL A 170 -23.84 -0.12 -18.04
C VAL A 170 -25.34 0.08 -18.21
N ASP A 171 -26.07 -1.02 -18.20
CA ASP A 171 -27.53 -1.08 -18.37
C ASP A 171 -28.17 -1.54 -17.06
N LYS A 172 -29.48 -1.30 -16.92
CA LYS A 172 -30.29 -1.72 -15.76
C LYS A 172 -29.61 -1.41 -14.41
N THR A 173 -29.06 -0.22 -14.31
CA THR A 173 -28.24 0.17 -13.17
C THR A 173 -29.12 0.42 -11.96
N GLN A 174 -28.80 -0.23 -10.84
CA GLN A 174 -29.32 0.04 -9.52
C GLN A 174 -28.16 0.11 -8.52
N ILE A 175 -27.93 1.29 -7.97
CA ILE A 175 -26.82 1.56 -7.05
C ILE A 175 -27.40 2.14 -5.77
N GLN A 176 -27.03 1.61 -4.61
CA GLN A 176 -27.28 2.26 -3.34
C GLN A 176 -26.00 2.25 -2.53
N ALA A 177 -25.47 3.45 -2.28
CA ALA A 177 -24.39 3.65 -1.34
C ALA A 177 -25.00 4.17 -0.04
N PHE A 178 -24.65 3.51 1.07
CA PHE A 178 -25.12 3.83 2.42
C PHE A 178 -26.65 3.62 2.62
N GLY A 179 -27.11 3.76 3.86
CA GLY A 179 -28.54 3.73 4.21
C GLY A 179 -29.29 2.43 3.87
N ILE A 180 -28.59 1.30 3.68
CA ILE A 180 -29.20 0.03 3.30
C ILE A 180 -29.75 -0.67 4.54
N THR A 181 -31.06 -0.78 4.64
CA THR A 181 -31.76 -1.50 5.71
C THR A 181 -32.13 -2.90 5.26
N ASN A 182 -31.90 -3.91 6.11
CA ASN A 182 -32.22 -5.33 5.87
C ASN A 182 -31.50 -5.99 4.67
N GLY A 183 -30.54 -5.31 4.05
CA GLY A 183 -29.76 -5.86 2.91
C GLY A 183 -30.44 -5.72 1.55
N ASP A 184 -31.63 -5.13 1.48
CA ASP A 184 -32.36 -4.90 0.23
C ASP A 184 -32.19 -3.46 -0.26
N PHE A 185 -32.26 -3.25 -1.59
CA PHE A 185 -32.34 -1.92 -2.16
C PHE A 185 -33.59 -1.19 -1.66
N SER A 186 -33.41 0.05 -1.24
CA SER A 186 -34.50 0.99 -0.96
C SER A 186 -35.15 1.49 -2.25
N GLU A 187 -36.21 2.30 -2.11
CA GLU A 187 -36.93 2.90 -3.23
C GLU A 187 -35.99 3.63 -4.22
N GLY A 188 -36.18 3.35 -5.51
CA GLY A 188 -35.34 3.85 -6.60
C GLY A 188 -35.68 5.27 -7.04
N THR A 189 -34.66 6.11 -7.12
CA THR A 189 -34.70 7.43 -7.74
C THR A 189 -34.23 7.29 -9.19
N PRO A 190 -35.07 7.61 -10.20
CA PRO A 190 -34.70 7.46 -11.60
C PRO A 190 -33.61 8.46 -12.00
N CYS A 191 -32.69 8.02 -12.87
CA CYS A 191 -31.69 8.88 -13.49
C CYS A 191 -32.32 9.91 -14.44
N GLU A 192 -31.58 10.99 -14.72
CA GLU A 192 -32.06 12.07 -15.60
C GLU A 192 -32.42 11.56 -17.02
N ALA A 193 -31.68 10.58 -17.53
CA ALA A 193 -31.92 9.98 -18.85
C ALA A 193 -33.34 9.37 -18.96
N ASP A 194 -33.84 8.74 -17.90
CA ASP A 194 -35.18 8.11 -17.89
C ASP A 194 -36.30 9.16 -17.80
N THR A 195 -36.04 10.31 -17.15
CA THR A 195 -37.03 11.38 -17.02
C THR A 195 -37.28 12.16 -18.32
N SER A 196 -36.30 12.16 -19.23
CA SER A 196 -36.37 12.86 -20.51
C SER A 196 -37.21 12.14 -21.58
N ASN A 197 -37.59 10.88 -21.35
CA ASN A 197 -38.27 10.02 -22.34
C ASN A 197 -39.77 9.80 -22.05
N SER A 198 -40.32 10.42 -20.99
CA SER A 198 -41.76 10.41 -20.70
C SER A 198 -42.38 11.75 -21.05
N THR A 199 -42.73 11.94 -22.32
CA THR A 199 -43.71 12.96 -22.71
C THR A 199 -44.68 12.36 -23.71
N ALA A 200 -45.70 11.66 -23.18
CA ALA A 200 -46.88 11.30 -23.94
C ALA A 200 -47.94 12.41 -23.79
N THR A 201 -48.13 13.13 -24.89
CA THR A 201 -49.40 13.55 -25.49
C THR A 201 -50.47 14.15 -24.56
N THR A 202 -50.68 15.47 -24.67
CA THR A 202 -52.03 16.06 -24.67
C THR A 202 -52.04 17.31 -25.57
N GLU A 203 -52.92 17.31 -26.57
CA GLU A 203 -53.12 18.37 -27.58
C GLU A 203 -53.84 19.62 -27.01
N VAL A 204 -53.28 20.82 -27.27
CA VAL A 204 -53.81 22.06 -27.97
C VAL A 204 -55.27 22.53 -27.65
N PRO A 205 -55.61 23.84 -27.43
CA PRO A 205 -55.28 24.96 -28.35
C PRO A 205 -55.01 26.41 -27.83
N VAL A 206 -54.06 27.08 -28.53
CA VAL A 206 -54.05 28.40 -29.23
C VAL A 206 -54.60 29.64 -28.46
N THR A 207 -53.93 30.79 -28.31
CA THR A 207 -53.62 31.82 -29.34
C THR A 207 -52.84 33.03 -28.76
N SER A 208 -51.89 33.59 -29.53
CA SER A 208 -51.50 35.02 -29.71
C SER A 208 -51.02 35.90 -28.54
N ALA A 209 -49.76 36.35 -28.58
CA ALA A 209 -49.39 37.73 -28.98
C ALA A 209 -47.86 37.95 -29.07
N ALA A 210 -47.48 38.89 -29.92
CA ALA A 210 -46.14 39.18 -30.44
C ALA A 210 -45.25 40.04 -29.47
N PRO A 211 -44.00 40.38 -29.85
CA PRO A 211 -42.88 40.65 -28.94
C PRO A 211 -42.78 42.11 -28.50
N ASN A 212 -42.02 42.39 -27.44
CA ASN A 212 -41.39 43.70 -27.30
C ASN A 212 -39.97 43.64 -26.76
N VAL A 213 -39.09 44.30 -27.51
CA VAL A 213 -37.68 44.57 -27.24
C VAL A 213 -37.59 45.68 -26.20
N THR A 214 -36.68 45.59 -25.23
CA THR A 214 -36.09 46.79 -24.62
C THR A 214 -34.64 46.53 -24.21
N THR A 215 -33.80 47.44 -24.68
CA THR A 215 -32.34 47.56 -24.54
C THR A 215 -31.95 48.06 -23.14
N GLU A 216 -30.85 47.58 -22.58
CA GLU A 216 -30.09 48.35 -21.57
C GLU A 216 -28.57 48.28 -21.81
N LYS A 217 -27.92 49.36 -21.36
CA LYS A 217 -26.68 49.99 -21.83
C LYS A 217 -25.48 49.64 -20.93
N PRO A 218 -24.23 49.63 -21.43
CA PRO A 218 -23.05 49.34 -20.61
C PRO A 218 -22.56 50.57 -19.83
N THR A 219 -22.08 50.35 -18.59
CA THR A 219 -21.32 51.33 -17.81
C THR A 219 -19.93 50.80 -17.50
N THR A 220 -18.94 51.64 -17.80
CA THR A 220 -17.50 51.42 -17.63
C THR A 220 -17.05 51.89 -16.24
N GLU A 221 -16.18 51.13 -15.57
CA GLU A 221 -15.40 51.62 -14.43
C GLU A 221 -13.89 51.31 -14.62
N LYS A 222 -13.06 52.24 -14.13
CA LYS A 222 -11.65 52.47 -14.42
C LYS A 222 -10.73 51.81 -13.36
N PRO A 223 -9.50 51.39 -13.70
CA PRO A 223 -8.59 50.75 -12.73
C PRO A 223 -7.92 51.77 -11.79
N THR A 224 -7.80 51.40 -10.52
CA THR A 224 -6.96 52.11 -9.53
C THR A 224 -5.82 51.18 -9.09
N THR A 225 -4.60 51.69 -9.19
CA THR A 225 -3.34 51.05 -8.80
C THR A 225 -3.07 51.29 -7.32
N GLU A 226 -2.78 50.22 -6.56
CA GLU A 226 -2.31 50.32 -5.17
C GLU A 226 -0.87 49.79 -5.06
N ALA A 227 -0.05 50.51 -4.29
CA ALA A 227 1.38 50.31 -4.09
C ALA A 227 1.66 49.24 -3.01
N PRO A 228 2.86 48.61 -3.00
CA PRO A 228 3.12 47.45 -2.16
C PRO A 228 3.30 47.84 -0.69
N THR A 229 2.43 47.33 0.17
CA THR A 229 2.61 47.36 1.62
C THR A 229 3.43 46.16 2.05
N THR A 230 4.62 46.40 2.59
CA THR A 230 5.46 45.40 3.27
C THR A 230 4.70 44.79 4.45
N ALA A 231 4.41 43.48 4.35
CA ALA A 231 3.73 42.73 5.41
C ALA A 231 4.66 42.47 6.62
N PRO A 232 4.14 42.53 7.86
CA PRO A 232 4.84 42.13 9.08
C PRO A 232 5.14 40.61 9.11
N PRO A 233 5.99 40.12 10.03
CA PRO A 233 6.46 38.73 10.05
C PRO A 233 5.29 37.74 10.17
N SER A 234 5.31 36.75 9.27
CA SER A 234 4.31 35.70 9.08
C SER A 234 3.90 35.05 10.40
N ALA A 235 2.60 35.07 10.72
CA ALA A 235 2.03 34.10 11.64
C ALA A 235 2.15 32.71 11.00
N ALA A 236 2.44 31.67 11.79
CA ALA A 236 2.49 30.29 11.30
C ALA A 236 1.13 29.91 10.67
N SER A 237 1.17 29.19 9.55
CA SER A 237 -0.05 28.72 8.87
C SER A 237 -0.78 27.71 9.74
N MET A 238 -2.11 27.82 9.84
CA MET A 238 -2.96 26.94 10.65
C MET A 238 -4.12 26.41 9.81
N TYR A 239 -4.20 25.09 9.68
CA TYR A 239 -5.18 24.36 8.90
C TYR A 239 -6.00 23.47 9.84
N TYR A 240 -7.32 23.41 9.64
CA TYR A 240 -8.17 22.52 10.41
C TYR A 240 -9.29 21.94 9.56
N TYR A 241 -9.71 20.71 9.89
CA TYR A 241 -10.84 20.04 9.22
C TYR A 241 -11.99 19.85 10.22
N PRO A 242 -13.21 20.37 9.93
CA PRO A 242 -14.32 20.43 10.87
C PRO A 242 -15.02 19.07 11.08
N ASN A 243 -15.44 18.77 12.32
CA ASN A 243 -16.36 17.68 12.67
C ASN A 243 -17.61 18.20 13.39
N LYS A 244 -18.67 18.49 12.64
CA LYS A 244 -19.94 19.06 13.15
C LYS A 244 -19.75 20.42 13.84
N THR A 245 -19.25 20.45 15.08
CA THR A 245 -19.10 21.64 15.92
C THR A 245 -17.64 21.96 16.27
N ASP A 246 -16.79 20.95 16.40
CA ASP A 246 -15.35 21.07 16.73
C ASP A 246 -14.51 20.44 15.60
N PRO A 247 -13.32 20.95 15.28
CA PRO A 247 -12.42 20.28 14.35
C PRO A 247 -11.96 18.92 14.89
N CYS A 248 -11.67 17.98 13.99
CA CYS A 248 -11.06 16.70 14.38
C CYS A 248 -9.56 16.65 14.11
N ILE A 249 -9.07 17.55 13.27
CA ILE A 249 -7.66 17.69 12.92
C ILE A 249 -7.32 19.18 12.96
N ILE A 250 -6.21 19.52 13.62
CA ILE A 250 -5.54 20.81 13.50
C ILE A 250 -4.07 20.55 13.19
N VAL A 251 -3.58 21.19 12.14
CA VAL A 251 -2.18 21.20 11.71
C VAL A 251 -1.74 22.66 11.64
N ALA A 252 -0.75 23.04 12.43
CA ALA A 252 -0.17 24.38 12.39
C ALA A 252 1.34 24.31 12.28
N GLY A 253 1.95 25.27 11.58
CA GLY A 253 3.40 25.32 11.40
C GLY A 253 3.75 25.87 10.02
N ASP A 254 5.05 25.92 9.76
CA ASP A 254 5.57 26.25 8.43
C ASP A 254 5.87 24.95 7.69
N PHE A 255 5.28 24.81 6.50
CA PHE A 255 5.42 23.63 5.65
C PHE A 255 6.01 24.04 4.31
N GLU A 256 7.11 23.41 3.95
CA GLU A 256 7.80 23.61 2.68
C GLU A 256 8.10 22.26 2.02
N ILE A 257 7.68 22.09 0.78
CA ILE A 257 7.94 20.89 -0.01
C ILE A 257 9.05 21.21 -0.99
N SER A 258 10.16 20.52 -0.88
CA SER A 258 11.28 20.61 -1.80
C SER A 258 11.07 19.55 -2.89
N VAL A 259 10.41 19.96 -3.97
CA VAL A 259 10.05 19.09 -5.10
C VAL A 259 11.24 18.93 -6.02
N THR A 260 11.76 17.71 -6.13
CA THR A 260 12.82 17.35 -7.06
C THR A 260 12.21 16.79 -8.35
N TYR A 261 12.51 17.44 -9.49
CA TYR A 261 11.98 17.05 -10.80
C TYR A 261 13.11 16.89 -11.84
N THR A 262 12.83 16.10 -12.88
CA THR A 262 13.78 15.86 -13.97
C THR A 262 13.53 16.83 -15.12
N LYS A 263 14.60 17.46 -15.62
CA LYS A 263 14.55 18.36 -16.76
C LYS A 263 14.66 17.61 -18.10
N MET A 264 14.33 18.27 -19.20
CA MET A 264 14.42 17.71 -20.55
C MET A 264 15.84 17.24 -20.93
N ASP A 265 16.89 17.82 -20.34
CA ASP A 265 18.29 17.41 -20.53
C ASP A 265 18.71 16.21 -19.63
N ASN A 266 17.75 15.63 -18.89
CA ASN A 266 17.93 14.58 -17.88
C ASN A 266 18.76 14.98 -16.65
N THR A 267 18.97 16.28 -16.42
CA THR A 267 19.45 16.77 -15.12
C THR A 267 18.30 16.90 -14.14
N THR A 268 18.57 16.87 -12.84
CA THR A 268 17.56 17.10 -11.80
C THR A 268 17.62 18.53 -11.29
N SER A 269 16.46 19.07 -10.93
CA SER A 269 16.34 20.37 -10.30
C SER A 269 15.38 20.29 -9.12
N ASN A 270 15.53 21.20 -8.18
CA ASN A 270 14.76 21.20 -6.94
C ASN A 270 14.10 22.57 -6.77
N VAL A 271 12.80 22.56 -6.54
CA VAL A 271 11.99 23.76 -6.32
C VAL A 271 11.29 23.67 -4.97
N PRO A 272 11.55 24.62 -4.05
CA PRO A 272 10.82 24.71 -2.80
C PRO A 272 9.44 25.35 -3.02
N LEU A 273 8.38 24.66 -2.59
CA LEU A 273 7.00 25.12 -2.57
C LEU A 273 6.54 25.30 -1.13
N LYS A 274 6.20 26.53 -0.76
CA LYS A 274 5.56 26.80 0.53
C LYS A 274 4.07 26.52 0.45
N ILE A 275 3.51 25.88 1.48
CA ILE A 275 2.06 25.74 1.61
C ILE A 275 1.51 27.07 2.17
N PRO A 276 0.69 27.81 1.41
CA PRO A 276 0.23 29.13 1.82
C PRO A 276 -0.92 29.02 2.83
N ALA A 277 -1.03 30.01 3.72
CA ALA A 277 -2.04 30.02 4.79
C ALA A 277 -3.49 29.99 4.28
N ASP A 278 -3.75 30.38 3.03
CA ASP A 278 -5.06 30.36 2.37
C ASP A 278 -5.30 29.09 1.53
N ALA A 279 -4.44 28.07 1.66
CA ALA A 279 -4.65 26.78 1.01
C ALA A 279 -6.03 26.20 1.36
N LYS A 280 -6.71 25.64 0.35
CA LYS A 280 -8.01 24.99 0.54
C LYS A 280 -7.81 23.70 1.31
N VAL A 281 -8.47 23.59 2.45
CA VAL A 281 -8.40 22.40 3.32
C VAL A 281 -9.57 21.47 3.02
N ASN A 282 -9.27 20.20 2.79
CA ASN A 282 -10.25 19.11 2.75
C ASN A 282 -9.74 17.94 3.59
N GLY A 283 -10.54 16.93 3.91
CA GLY A 283 -10.11 15.85 4.79
C GLY A 283 -11.22 14.91 5.20
N SER A 284 -10.94 14.12 6.23
CA SER A 284 -11.88 13.22 6.87
C SER A 284 -11.57 13.12 8.36
N CYS A 285 -12.63 13.14 9.18
CA CYS A 285 -12.57 12.97 10.62
C CYS A 285 -12.64 11.49 11.02
N PRO A 286 -12.23 11.12 12.24
CA PRO A 286 -12.11 9.72 12.59
C PRO A 286 -13.44 8.98 12.64
N GLU A 287 -13.50 7.91 11.88
CA GLU A 287 -14.40 6.77 12.13
C GLU A 287 -13.54 5.55 12.44
N GLY A 288 -13.14 5.45 13.71
CA GLY A 288 -12.20 4.46 14.20
C GLY A 288 -10.78 5.01 14.30
N MET A 289 -9.82 4.30 13.72
CA MET A 289 -8.39 4.52 13.92
C MET A 289 -7.72 5.33 12.80
N LYS A 290 -8.45 6.01 11.91
CA LYS A 290 -7.85 6.80 10.80
C LYS A 290 -8.54 8.14 10.58
N SER A 291 -7.77 9.16 10.17
CA SER A 291 -8.27 10.48 9.74
C SER A 291 -7.37 11.02 8.62
N GLU A 292 -7.80 11.99 7.81
CA GLU A 292 -6.93 12.59 6.80
C GLU A 292 -7.15 14.11 6.67
N ILE A 293 -6.11 14.84 6.29
CA ILE A 293 -6.20 16.25 5.92
C ILE A 293 -5.43 16.49 4.63
N SER A 294 -5.97 17.31 3.75
CA SER A 294 -5.36 17.71 2.49
C SER A 294 -5.38 19.22 2.38
N MET A 295 -4.27 19.78 1.91
CA MET A 295 -4.09 21.21 1.66
C MET A 295 -3.84 21.38 0.17
N THR A 296 -4.70 22.15 -0.52
CA THR A 296 -4.63 22.36 -1.97
C THR A 296 -4.48 23.85 -2.33
N TRP A 297 -3.55 24.19 -3.22
CA TRP A 297 -3.31 25.55 -3.70
C TRP A 297 -2.84 25.58 -5.16
N GLY A 298 -2.69 26.78 -5.75
CA GLY A 298 -2.10 26.97 -7.09
C GLY A 298 -3.06 27.07 -8.28
N GLY A 299 -4.37 26.84 -8.09
CA GLY A 299 -5.40 27.09 -9.14
C GLY A 299 -5.42 26.08 -10.29
N SER A 300 -6.22 26.35 -11.33
CA SER A 300 -6.59 25.38 -12.39
C SER A 300 -5.51 25.09 -13.45
N GLY A 301 -4.24 25.40 -13.19
CA GLY A 301 -3.11 25.13 -14.10
C GLY A 301 -1.76 25.06 -13.42
N ALA A 302 -1.75 25.01 -12.09
CA ALA A 302 -0.58 24.77 -11.24
C ALA A 302 -1.07 24.15 -9.92
N MET A 303 -2.02 23.20 -10.02
CA MET A 303 -2.64 22.59 -8.85
C MET A 303 -1.59 21.85 -8.04
N ARG A 304 -1.60 22.09 -6.73
CA ARG A 304 -0.68 21.52 -5.76
C ARG A 304 -1.49 21.02 -4.60
N MET A 305 -1.27 19.78 -4.19
CA MET A 305 -1.95 19.15 -3.07
C MET A 305 -0.95 18.35 -2.24
N VAL A 306 -1.00 18.55 -0.93
CA VAL A 306 -0.40 17.65 0.05
C VAL A 306 -1.51 17.04 0.86
N ARG A 307 -1.50 15.73 0.98
CA ARG A 307 -2.39 15.00 1.90
C ARG A 307 -1.56 14.35 3.00
N MET A 308 -2.00 14.48 4.24
CA MET A 308 -1.49 13.74 5.39
C MET A 308 -2.60 12.82 5.88
N SER A 309 -2.33 11.52 5.91
CA SER A 309 -3.20 10.53 6.52
C SER A 309 -2.67 10.19 7.90
N PHE A 310 -3.55 10.20 8.89
CA PHE A 310 -3.27 9.87 10.27
C PHE A 310 -3.87 8.51 10.61
N SER A 311 -3.13 7.72 11.39
CA SER A 311 -3.62 6.47 11.95
C SER A 311 -3.36 6.45 13.46
N SER A 312 -4.36 6.06 14.23
CA SER A 312 -4.27 5.80 15.67
C SER A 312 -4.12 4.29 15.89
N SER A 313 -3.06 3.86 16.56
CA SER A 313 -2.88 2.46 16.95
C SER A 313 -2.21 2.41 18.31
N ASN A 314 -2.66 1.52 19.20
CA ASN A 314 -2.12 1.38 20.56
C ASN A 314 -2.02 2.72 21.34
N ASP A 315 -3.03 3.58 21.20
CA ASP A 315 -3.09 4.90 21.84
C ASP A 315 -1.99 5.89 21.38
N ILE A 316 -1.42 5.66 20.20
CA ILE A 316 -0.48 6.58 19.53
C ILE A 316 -1.04 6.94 18.15
N VAL A 317 -0.99 8.22 17.81
CA VAL A 317 -1.32 8.76 16.50
C VAL A 317 -0.04 8.96 15.70
N ASP A 318 -0.01 8.40 14.49
CA ASP A 318 1.07 8.56 13.54
C ASP A 318 0.57 9.22 12.25
N ILE A 319 1.44 9.94 11.54
CA ILE A 319 1.27 10.18 10.10
C ILE A 319 1.61 8.88 9.39
N SER A 320 0.61 8.25 8.77
CA SER A 320 0.72 6.94 8.12
C SER A 320 1.05 7.05 6.63
N THR A 321 0.68 8.16 5.99
CA THR A 321 0.91 8.39 4.57
C THR A 321 0.97 9.89 4.31
N ILE A 322 1.90 10.30 3.45
CA ILE A 322 1.92 11.64 2.87
C ILE A 322 1.75 11.48 1.37
N SER A 323 0.75 12.12 0.78
CA SER A 323 0.54 12.11 -0.67
C SER A 323 0.91 13.46 -1.26
N LEU A 324 1.62 13.45 -2.38
CA LEU A 324 1.87 14.64 -3.20
C LEU A 324 1.12 14.50 -4.53
N ASP A 325 0.50 15.59 -4.95
CA ASP A 325 -0.05 15.78 -6.29
C ASP A 325 0.29 17.22 -6.72
N VAL A 326 1.29 17.37 -7.57
CA VAL A 326 1.85 18.68 -7.98
C VAL A 326 1.94 18.74 -9.48
N ASP A 327 1.22 19.68 -10.10
CA ASP A 327 1.41 20.04 -11.50
C ASP A 327 2.80 20.67 -11.69
N LEU A 328 3.61 20.09 -12.57
CA LEU A 328 4.95 20.57 -12.92
C LEU A 328 4.86 21.63 -14.03
N ASP A 329 4.17 22.72 -13.72
CA ASP A 329 3.94 23.82 -14.64
C ASP A 329 5.25 24.47 -15.12
N ASN A 330 5.34 24.87 -16.39
CA ASN A 330 6.58 25.42 -16.96
C ASN A 330 7.00 26.78 -16.34
N THR A 331 6.13 27.43 -15.55
CA THR A 331 6.48 28.71 -14.90
C THR A 331 7.26 28.49 -13.61
N THR A 332 6.95 27.43 -12.87
CA THR A 332 7.58 27.07 -11.59
C THR A 332 8.64 25.98 -11.78
N PHE A 333 8.40 25.07 -12.72
CA PHE A 333 9.24 23.91 -13.06
C PHE A 333 9.70 24.02 -14.51
N PRO A 334 10.56 25.00 -14.83
CA PRO A 334 11.01 25.21 -16.20
C PRO A 334 11.72 23.97 -16.73
N GLU A 335 11.42 23.64 -17.98
CA GLU A 335 12.02 22.50 -18.69
C GLU A 335 11.73 21.15 -18.03
N SER A 336 10.66 21.03 -17.23
CA SER A 336 10.25 19.74 -16.67
C SER A 336 9.97 18.73 -17.78
N LYS A 337 10.46 17.50 -17.60
CA LYS A 337 10.20 16.36 -18.49
C LYS A 337 8.82 15.75 -18.23
N ASP A 338 8.38 15.82 -16.98
CA ASP A 338 7.12 15.26 -16.50
C ASP A 338 6.09 16.38 -16.33
N ALA A 339 4.81 16.08 -16.54
CA ALA A 339 3.72 17.06 -16.47
C ALA A 339 3.22 17.28 -15.03
N ASP A 340 3.30 16.25 -14.19
CA ASP A 340 2.93 16.29 -12.79
C ASP A 340 3.81 15.34 -11.96
N MET A 341 3.73 15.48 -10.63
CA MET A 341 4.33 14.58 -9.66
C MET A 341 3.22 14.09 -8.72
N LYS A 342 2.83 12.82 -8.90
CA LYS A 342 1.78 12.15 -8.11
C LYS A 342 2.35 10.90 -7.43
N ALA A 343 2.38 10.89 -6.10
CA ALA A 343 2.91 9.76 -5.35
C ALA A 343 2.37 9.72 -3.92
N ASP A 344 2.10 8.50 -3.45
CA ASP A 344 1.82 8.21 -2.05
C ASP A 344 3.09 7.71 -1.37
N PHE A 345 3.48 8.41 -0.31
CA PHE A 345 4.64 8.07 0.50
C PHE A 345 4.16 7.49 1.83
N PRO A 346 4.18 6.16 2.00
CA PRO A 346 3.86 5.57 3.29
C PRO A 346 4.89 6.04 4.33
N THR A 347 4.39 6.44 5.49
CA THR A 347 5.19 6.95 6.62
C THR A 347 4.70 6.32 7.92
N SER A 348 5.43 6.50 9.01
CA SER A 348 4.99 6.14 10.37
C SER A 348 5.64 7.12 11.34
N ILE A 349 5.29 8.41 11.20
CA ILE A 349 5.86 9.48 12.04
C ILE A 349 5.01 9.57 13.30
N PRO A 350 5.51 9.15 14.47
CA PRO A 350 4.74 9.23 15.70
C PRO A 350 4.58 10.67 16.15
N LEU A 351 3.34 11.01 16.50
CA LEU A 351 2.96 12.33 16.93
C LEU A 351 2.71 12.33 18.44
N SER A 352 1.50 11.96 18.85
CA SER A 352 1.04 12.04 20.24
C SER A 352 -0.02 10.98 20.50
N LYS A 353 -0.52 10.91 21.73
CA LYS A 353 -1.77 10.16 21.99
C LYS A 353 -2.95 10.81 21.27
N PRO A 354 -4.05 10.08 21.00
CA PRO A 354 -5.27 10.61 20.39
C PRO A 354 -5.94 11.78 21.14
N THR A 355 -5.60 11.96 22.41
CA THR A 355 -6.12 13.04 23.28
C THR A 355 -5.15 14.19 23.45
N GLY A 356 -3.93 14.10 22.91
CA GLY A 356 -2.89 15.11 23.01
C GLY A 356 -2.52 15.71 21.67
N TYR A 357 -1.50 16.55 21.66
CA TYR A 357 -0.95 17.14 20.45
C TYR A 357 0.57 17.05 20.42
N TYR A 358 1.11 16.88 19.22
CA TYR A 358 2.54 16.90 18.97
C TYR A 358 3.01 18.33 18.73
N LYS A 359 4.17 18.71 19.29
CA LYS A 359 4.83 19.99 19.03
C LYS A 359 6.31 19.75 18.75
N CYS A 360 6.82 20.33 17.67
CA CYS A 360 8.24 20.33 17.35
C CYS A 360 8.68 21.70 16.83
N LYS A 361 9.56 22.36 17.56
CA LYS A 361 10.15 23.64 17.20
C LYS A 361 11.30 23.46 16.21
N ALA A 362 12.10 22.41 16.36
CA ALA A 362 13.13 22.05 15.40
C ALA A 362 12.56 21.76 14.01
N ASN A 363 13.38 21.96 12.97
CA ASN A 363 13.02 21.59 11.61
C ASN A 363 13.05 20.06 11.48
N VAL A 364 11.97 19.49 10.96
CA VAL A 364 11.81 18.07 10.67
C VAL A 364 11.71 17.90 9.16
N ASP A 365 12.66 17.17 8.58
CA ASP A 365 12.66 16.82 7.16
C ASP A 365 12.13 15.40 6.98
N VAL A 366 11.01 15.26 6.25
CA VAL A 366 10.40 13.98 5.90
C VAL A 366 10.75 13.64 4.45
N PRO A 367 11.44 12.52 4.19
CA PRO A 367 11.78 12.12 2.82
C PRO A 367 10.55 11.62 2.06
N LEU A 368 10.35 12.12 0.85
CA LEU A 368 9.26 11.80 -0.07
C LEU A 368 9.85 11.36 -1.42
N GLY A 369 10.56 10.23 -1.40
CA GLY A 369 11.41 9.78 -2.52
C GLY A 369 12.64 10.69 -2.66
N THR A 370 12.82 11.30 -3.84
CA THR A 370 13.87 12.32 -4.09
C THR A 370 13.46 13.72 -3.66
N SER A 371 12.18 13.92 -3.33
CA SER A 371 11.64 15.15 -2.76
C SER A 371 11.63 15.06 -1.24
N LYS A 372 11.40 16.18 -0.55
CA LYS A 372 11.25 16.19 0.90
C LYS A 372 10.19 17.19 1.35
N LEU A 373 9.51 16.89 2.46
CA LEU A 373 8.66 17.83 3.19
C LEU A 373 9.42 18.31 4.44
N SER A 374 9.70 19.60 4.50
CA SER A 374 10.28 20.26 5.66
C SER A 374 9.16 20.90 6.48
N MET A 375 9.12 20.59 7.77
CA MET A 375 8.16 21.15 8.73
C MET A 375 8.93 21.87 9.83
N SER A 376 8.53 23.09 10.19
CA SER A 376 9.14 23.84 11.29
C SER A 376 8.11 24.53 12.17
N ASP A 377 8.42 24.65 13.46
CA ASP A 377 7.49 25.11 14.49
C ASP A 377 6.12 24.42 14.44
N VAL A 378 6.14 23.13 14.10
CA VAL A 378 4.95 22.35 13.78
C VAL A 378 4.20 21.93 15.05
N ALA A 379 2.89 22.05 15.02
CA ALA A 379 1.96 21.53 16.00
C ALA A 379 0.87 20.72 15.28
N ILE A 380 0.66 19.47 15.68
CA ILE A 380 -0.29 18.57 15.03
C ILE A 380 -1.15 17.89 16.09
N GLN A 381 -2.45 17.94 15.89
CA GLN A 381 -3.43 17.18 16.65
C GLN A 381 -4.43 16.58 15.69
N ALA A 382 -4.64 15.27 15.79
CA ALA A 382 -5.65 14.56 15.02
C ALA A 382 -6.57 13.78 15.97
N PHE A 383 -7.71 13.35 15.46
CA PHE A 383 -8.78 12.63 16.16
C PHE A 383 -9.66 13.47 17.08
N ASN A 384 -9.12 14.02 18.18
CA ASN A 384 -9.93 14.67 19.22
C ASN A 384 -9.46 16.10 19.49
N VAL A 385 -9.92 17.07 18.70
CA VAL A 385 -9.67 18.48 19.00
C VAL A 385 -10.92 19.10 19.62
N ASN A 386 -10.75 19.84 20.70
CA ASN A 386 -11.84 20.55 21.37
C ASN A 386 -11.69 22.06 21.09
N GLY A 387 -12.65 22.66 20.37
CA GLY A 387 -12.55 24.01 19.85
C GLY A 387 -11.48 24.18 18.76
N THR A 388 -11.06 25.42 18.50
CA THR A 388 -10.12 25.76 17.42
C THR A 388 -8.67 25.85 17.88
N SER A 389 -8.30 25.18 18.97
CA SER A 389 -6.98 25.26 19.57
C SER A 389 -6.42 23.87 19.91
N PHE A 390 -5.11 23.77 19.98
CA PHE A 390 -4.46 22.56 20.50
C PHE A 390 -4.88 22.30 21.94
N THR A 391 -5.37 21.10 22.20
CA THR A 391 -5.92 20.68 23.50
C THR A 391 -5.30 19.35 23.93
N GLY A 392 -5.17 19.14 25.24
CA GLY A 392 -4.61 17.92 25.80
C GLY A 392 -3.11 17.95 26.12
N GLU A 393 -2.54 16.77 26.34
CA GLU A 393 -1.13 16.59 26.71
C GLU A 393 -0.21 16.90 25.52
N ARG A 394 0.86 17.66 25.76
CA ARG A 394 1.87 17.99 24.74
C ARG A 394 2.89 16.87 24.66
N GLU A 395 3.10 16.30 23.47
CA GLU A 395 4.28 15.48 23.17
C GLU A 395 5.30 16.33 22.41
N GLU A 396 6.52 16.41 22.93
CA GLU A 396 7.62 17.14 22.30
C GLU A 396 8.50 16.19 21.49
N CYS A 397 8.91 16.62 20.30
CA CYS A 397 9.77 15.82 19.44
C CYS A 397 11.15 15.57 20.07
N ALA A 398 11.78 14.46 19.71
CA ALA A 398 13.10 14.09 20.21
C ALA A 398 14.18 15.14 19.92
N ALA A 399 14.04 15.90 18.82
CA ALA A 399 14.96 16.97 18.45
C ALA A 399 14.94 18.18 19.40
N ASP A 400 13.84 18.38 20.12
CA ASP A 400 13.70 19.47 21.09
C ASP A 400 14.09 19.05 22.52
N LYS A 401 14.20 17.74 22.79
CA LYS A 401 14.58 17.23 24.10
C LYS A 401 16.08 17.47 24.34
N PRO A 402 16.48 18.08 25.49
CA PRO A 402 17.89 18.31 25.79
C PRO A 402 18.61 16.96 25.97
N VAL A 403 19.69 16.76 25.21
CA VAL A 403 20.55 15.57 25.31
C VAL A 403 21.12 15.49 26.72
N THR A 404 20.63 14.53 27.52
CA THR A 404 21.21 14.23 28.83
C THR A 404 22.26 13.16 28.62
N THR A 405 23.53 13.51 28.81
CA THR A 405 24.67 12.61 28.74
C THR A 405 24.55 11.56 29.85
N GLU A 406 24.23 10.31 29.50
CA GLU A 406 24.30 9.20 30.45
C GLU A 406 25.76 8.92 30.87
N PRO A 407 25.99 8.46 32.11
CA PRO A 407 27.31 8.12 32.62
C PRO A 407 27.94 6.94 31.85
N PRO A 408 29.28 6.91 31.72
CA PRO A 408 29.97 5.94 30.87
C PRO A 408 29.80 4.51 31.38
N VAL A 409 29.12 3.68 30.58
CA VAL A 409 29.10 2.22 30.71
C VAL A 409 30.47 1.70 30.26
N THR A 410 31.17 1.00 31.15
CA THR A 410 32.44 0.33 30.87
C THR A 410 32.24 -0.82 29.90
N THR A 411 32.69 -0.63 28.66
CA THR A 411 32.75 -1.65 27.60
C THR A 411 33.85 -2.68 27.88
N PRO A 412 33.58 -4.00 27.82
CA PRO A 412 34.62 -5.03 27.75
C PRO A 412 35.46 -4.88 26.47
N ALA A 413 36.72 -5.31 26.53
CA ALA A 413 37.72 -5.07 25.51
C ALA A 413 37.29 -5.51 24.08
N PRO A 414 37.69 -4.77 23.03
CA PRO A 414 37.37 -5.09 21.63
C PRO A 414 38.01 -6.41 21.23
N VAL A 415 37.19 -7.38 20.81
CA VAL A 415 37.67 -8.52 20.02
C VAL A 415 37.82 -8.04 18.59
N THR A 416 39.05 -8.06 18.08
CA THR A 416 39.39 -7.69 16.71
C THR A 416 38.58 -8.55 15.71
N PRO A 417 37.71 -7.95 14.87
CA PRO A 417 36.96 -8.72 13.87
C PRO A 417 37.90 -9.22 12.78
N ALA A 418 37.75 -10.48 12.40
CA ALA A 418 38.42 -11.06 11.24
C ALA A 418 37.94 -10.41 9.92
N PRO A 419 38.75 -10.40 8.86
CA PRO A 419 38.39 -9.75 7.60
C PRO A 419 37.20 -10.45 6.92
N GLY A 420 36.15 -9.69 6.61
CA GLY A 420 35.07 -10.12 5.70
C GLY A 420 33.73 -10.51 6.31
N SER A 421 33.38 -10.01 7.51
CA SER A 421 31.99 -10.06 8.01
C SER A 421 31.37 -8.66 7.91
N PRO A 422 30.11 -8.54 7.44
CA PRO A 422 29.40 -7.26 7.40
C PRO A 422 29.22 -6.69 8.81
N PRO A 423 29.13 -5.37 8.97
CA PRO A 423 28.80 -4.79 10.27
C PRO A 423 27.43 -5.32 10.74
N VAL A 424 27.41 -5.98 11.91
CA VAL A 424 26.16 -6.33 12.58
C VAL A 424 25.45 -5.03 12.97
N ASN A 425 24.23 -4.88 12.44
CA ASN A 425 23.39 -3.71 12.66
C ASN A 425 22.13 -4.12 13.42
N LYS A 426 21.63 -3.19 14.24
CA LYS A 426 20.42 -3.37 15.03
C LYS A 426 19.25 -2.58 14.46
N TYR A 427 18.47 -3.23 13.60
CA TYR A 427 17.27 -2.67 12.99
C TYR A 427 16.10 -2.73 13.97
N THR A 428 15.50 -1.57 14.25
CA THR A 428 14.41 -1.46 15.23
C THR A 428 13.26 -0.69 14.59
N VAL A 429 12.06 -1.25 14.64
CA VAL A 429 10.84 -0.55 14.24
C VAL A 429 10.40 0.37 15.39
N PRO A 430 9.96 1.62 15.13
CA PRO A 430 9.38 2.47 16.17
C PRO A 430 8.27 1.76 16.96
N GLY A 431 8.37 1.77 18.30
CA GLY A 431 7.53 0.93 19.18
C GLY A 431 8.13 -0.43 19.52
N ASN A 432 9.32 -0.75 19.01
CA ASN A 432 10.12 -1.94 19.32
C ASN A 432 9.39 -3.30 19.14
N CYS A 433 8.33 -3.31 18.33
CA CYS A 433 7.56 -4.53 18.05
C CYS A 433 8.38 -5.54 17.23
N ILE A 434 9.28 -5.03 16.38
CA ILE A 434 10.32 -5.78 15.70
C ILE A 434 11.68 -5.22 16.11
N VAL A 435 12.57 -6.12 16.51
CA VAL A 435 14.00 -5.85 16.68
C VAL A 435 14.75 -6.96 15.97
N LEU A 436 15.58 -6.59 15.01
CA LEU A 436 16.48 -7.48 14.28
C LEU A 436 17.91 -7.02 14.52
N ASP A 437 18.73 -7.89 15.08
CA ASP A 437 20.16 -7.70 15.21
C ASP A 437 20.84 -8.69 14.28
N ALA A 438 21.47 -8.23 13.21
CA ALA A 438 22.06 -9.10 12.20
C ALA A 438 23.07 -8.35 11.32
N GLY A 439 24.13 -9.07 10.90
CA GLY A 439 24.93 -8.71 9.73
C GLY A 439 24.24 -9.20 8.47
N LEU A 440 23.90 -8.30 7.54
CA LEU A 440 23.14 -8.64 6.32
C LEU A 440 23.91 -8.26 5.06
N GLU A 441 24.06 -9.22 4.12
CA GLU A 441 24.73 -9.06 2.83
C GLU A 441 23.95 -9.70 1.69
N PHE A 442 23.80 -8.98 0.58
CA PHE A 442 23.19 -9.50 -0.63
C PHE A 442 24.24 -9.86 -1.67
N VAL A 443 24.18 -11.09 -2.20
CA VAL A 443 24.92 -11.51 -3.39
C VAL A 443 24.01 -11.30 -4.60
N ILE A 444 24.33 -10.32 -5.44
CA ILE A 444 23.46 -9.87 -6.53
C ILE A 444 24.13 -10.20 -7.88
N PRO A 445 23.57 -11.09 -8.70
CA PRO A 445 24.05 -11.32 -10.06
C PRO A 445 23.64 -10.16 -10.98
N TYR A 446 24.54 -9.77 -11.89
CA TYR A 446 24.28 -8.75 -12.91
C TYR A 446 25.05 -9.02 -14.20
N THR A 447 24.55 -8.45 -15.30
CA THR A 447 25.18 -8.55 -16.62
C THR A 447 26.00 -7.30 -16.93
N LYS A 448 27.24 -7.50 -17.36
CA LYS A 448 28.13 -6.44 -17.82
C LYS A 448 27.87 -6.05 -19.28
N SER A 449 28.42 -4.91 -19.67
CA SER A 449 28.32 -4.36 -21.03
C SER A 449 28.85 -5.30 -22.13
N ASP A 450 29.75 -6.21 -21.78
CA ASP A 450 30.28 -7.27 -22.67
C ASP A 450 29.38 -8.53 -22.75
N ASN A 451 28.19 -8.49 -22.15
CA ASN A 451 27.25 -9.60 -21.98
C ASN A 451 27.74 -10.76 -21.10
N THR A 452 28.78 -10.56 -20.29
CA THR A 452 29.17 -11.54 -19.27
C THR A 452 28.37 -11.34 -17.98
N SER A 453 28.03 -12.44 -17.29
CA SER A 453 27.38 -12.40 -15.98
C SER A 453 28.41 -12.49 -14.86
N THR A 454 28.27 -11.67 -13.84
CA THR A 454 29.07 -11.71 -12.61
C THR A 454 28.17 -11.40 -11.40
N SER A 455 28.70 -11.45 -10.18
CA SER A 455 27.97 -11.07 -8.98
C SER A 455 28.75 -10.05 -8.16
N VAL A 456 28.03 -9.20 -7.43
CA VAL A 456 28.59 -8.31 -6.40
C VAL A 456 27.98 -8.66 -5.06
N THR A 457 28.77 -8.59 -3.99
CA THR A 457 28.28 -8.69 -2.62
C THR A 457 28.12 -7.30 -2.04
N VAL A 458 26.92 -6.98 -1.55
CA VAL A 458 26.56 -5.67 -1.03
C VAL A 458 25.99 -5.83 0.39
N GLY A 459 26.70 -5.30 1.38
CA GLY A 459 26.23 -5.25 2.77
C GLY A 459 25.36 -4.04 3.04
N ILE A 460 24.51 -4.13 4.06
CA ILE A 460 23.77 -2.97 4.56
C ILE A 460 24.73 -2.08 5.40
N PRO A 461 24.95 -0.81 5.00
CA PRO A 461 25.85 0.09 5.70
C PRO A 461 25.28 0.49 7.07
N LYS A 462 26.09 1.09 7.95
CA LYS A 462 25.62 1.65 9.23
C LYS A 462 24.69 2.85 9.08
N ASN A 463 24.76 3.55 7.94
CA ASN A 463 23.87 4.63 7.60
C ASN A 463 22.64 4.06 6.88
N TYR A 464 21.62 3.71 7.65
CA TYR A 464 20.34 3.18 7.16
C TYR A 464 19.20 3.82 7.96
N THR A 465 17.99 3.77 7.40
CA THR A 465 16.77 4.12 8.11
C THR A 465 15.90 2.87 8.26
N ALA A 466 15.61 2.47 9.50
CA ALA A 466 14.67 1.38 9.78
C ALA A 466 13.29 1.96 10.14
N THR A 467 12.28 1.54 9.40
CA THR A 467 10.86 1.86 9.62
C THR A 467 10.05 0.56 9.64
N GLY A 468 8.76 0.63 9.93
CA GLY A 468 7.95 -0.58 9.93
C GLY A 468 6.54 -0.39 10.43
N THR A 469 5.76 -1.47 10.43
CA THR A 469 4.39 -1.50 10.97
C THR A 469 4.26 -2.59 12.03
N CYS A 470 3.60 -2.25 13.14
CA CYS A 470 3.37 -3.13 14.28
C CYS A 470 1.92 -3.64 14.32
N GLY A 471 1.52 -4.42 13.31
CA GLY A 471 0.19 -5.04 13.29
C GLY A 471 0.06 -6.26 14.22
N ASN A 472 -1.19 -6.69 14.42
CA ASN A 472 -1.54 -7.85 15.26
C ASN A 472 -1.51 -9.18 14.50
N VAL A 473 -1.59 -9.13 13.16
CA VAL A 473 -1.58 -10.30 12.26
C VAL A 473 -0.28 -10.33 11.46
N THR A 474 0.08 -9.21 10.85
CA THR A 474 1.33 -9.01 10.15
C THR A 474 2.09 -7.83 10.71
N GLN A 475 3.42 -7.91 10.69
CA GLN A 475 4.32 -6.80 11.02
C GLN A 475 5.36 -6.65 9.91
N MET A 476 5.82 -5.44 9.69
CA MET A 476 6.73 -5.14 8.60
C MET A 476 7.95 -4.41 9.13
N LEU A 477 9.14 -4.83 8.73
CA LEU A 477 10.39 -4.10 8.88
C LEU A 477 10.84 -3.65 7.50
N ASN A 478 10.99 -2.35 7.30
CA ASN A 478 11.54 -1.76 6.09
C ASN A 478 12.86 -1.05 6.43
N VAL A 479 13.92 -1.35 5.68
CA VAL A 479 15.25 -0.78 5.87
C VAL A 479 15.66 -0.10 4.58
N VAL A 480 15.80 1.23 4.60
CA VAL A 480 16.27 2.04 3.47
C VAL A 480 17.76 2.31 3.64
N PHE A 481 18.53 2.05 2.59
CA PHE A 481 19.98 2.20 2.56
C PHE A 481 20.46 2.57 1.14
N TYR A 482 21.69 3.07 1.01
CA TYR A 482 22.24 3.59 -0.26
C TYR A 482 21.29 4.57 -0.98
N GLU A 483 20.62 5.45 -0.23
CA GLU A 483 19.64 6.46 -0.68
C GLU A 483 18.33 5.90 -1.24
N ASP A 484 18.38 4.93 -2.15
CA ASP A 484 17.22 4.42 -2.89
C ASP A 484 17.06 2.89 -2.90
N TRP A 485 17.83 2.15 -2.09
CA TRP A 485 17.63 0.72 -1.90
C TRP A 485 16.74 0.49 -0.69
N SER A 486 15.85 -0.51 -0.78
CA SER A 486 14.99 -0.90 0.33
C SER A 486 14.97 -2.42 0.50
N MET A 487 15.06 -2.85 1.76
CA MET A 487 14.80 -4.22 2.18
C MET A 487 13.55 -4.24 3.05
N GLU A 488 12.58 -5.06 2.68
CA GLU A 488 11.32 -5.24 3.39
C GLU A 488 11.21 -6.69 3.88
N MET A 489 10.92 -6.86 5.16
CA MET A 489 10.67 -8.15 5.81
C MET A 489 9.26 -8.12 6.41
N ILE A 490 8.40 -9.04 5.99
CA ILE A 490 7.03 -9.18 6.50
C ILE A 490 6.98 -10.39 7.42
N PHE A 491 6.65 -10.19 8.68
CA PHE A 491 6.44 -11.24 9.68
C PHE A 491 4.95 -11.50 9.87
N ASN A 492 4.57 -12.76 9.95
CA ASN A 492 3.18 -13.19 10.12
C ASN A 492 3.01 -13.95 11.44
N GLY A 493 2.01 -13.57 12.22
CA GLY A 493 1.73 -14.09 13.56
C GLY A 493 0.78 -15.31 13.58
N GLY A 494 0.52 -15.94 12.43
CA GLY A 494 -0.08 -17.27 12.31
C GLY A 494 -1.60 -17.40 12.52
N GLY A 495 -2.32 -16.34 12.87
CA GLY A 495 -3.76 -16.40 13.19
C GLY A 495 -4.69 -16.00 12.05
N SER A 496 -5.45 -16.96 11.51
CA SER A 496 -6.83 -16.68 11.07
C SER A 496 -7.71 -16.68 12.31
N ALA A 497 -8.65 -15.72 12.45
CA ALA A 497 -9.54 -15.56 13.61
C ALA A 497 -10.46 -16.77 13.92
N SER A 498 -10.33 -17.89 13.20
CA SER A 498 -11.20 -19.06 13.27
C SER A 498 -10.52 -20.38 13.67
N GLN A 499 -9.20 -20.43 13.93
CA GLN A 499 -8.55 -21.63 14.47
C GLN A 499 -7.56 -21.30 15.60
N LEU A 500 -8.06 -21.42 16.83
CA LEU A 500 -7.39 -21.20 18.11
C LEU A 500 -6.56 -22.42 18.55
N SER A 501 -5.50 -22.78 17.82
CA SER A 501 -4.58 -23.80 18.34
C SER A 501 -3.09 -23.62 18.02
N ASP A 502 -2.68 -22.53 17.36
CA ASP A 502 -1.23 -22.23 17.13
C ASP A 502 -0.96 -20.71 17.08
N SER A 503 -1.58 -19.96 18.00
CA SER A 503 -1.76 -18.49 17.91
C SER A 503 -0.62 -17.63 18.48
N ASP A 504 0.47 -18.24 18.96
CA ASP A 504 1.50 -17.56 19.77
C ASP A 504 2.89 -17.56 19.13
N SER A 505 3.01 -17.93 17.86
CA SER A 505 4.26 -17.87 17.09
C SER A 505 4.18 -16.87 15.95
N PHE A 506 5.34 -16.40 15.51
CA PHE A 506 5.53 -15.64 14.29
C PHE A 506 6.51 -16.37 13.38
N PHE A 507 6.47 -16.08 12.08
CA PHE A 507 7.46 -16.51 11.09
C PHE A 507 7.69 -15.38 10.07
N LEU A 508 8.80 -15.42 9.33
CA LEU A 508 9.01 -14.52 8.19
C LEU A 508 8.15 -15.02 7.03
N GLU A 509 7.26 -14.20 6.49
CA GLU A 509 6.37 -14.54 5.37
C GLU A 509 6.95 -14.08 4.03
N GLU A 510 7.50 -12.86 3.98
CA GLU A 510 8.07 -12.29 2.76
C GLU A 510 9.37 -11.53 3.05
N LEU A 511 10.33 -11.66 2.15
CA LEU A 511 11.51 -10.81 2.06
C LEU A 511 11.56 -10.20 0.66
N ARG A 512 11.67 -8.89 0.58
CA ARG A 512 11.78 -8.14 -0.67
C ARG A 512 12.96 -7.17 -0.61
N LEU A 513 13.74 -7.12 -1.69
CA LEU A 513 14.81 -6.18 -1.95
C LEU A 513 14.47 -5.38 -3.20
N SER A 514 14.43 -4.06 -3.09
CA SER A 514 14.37 -3.14 -4.24
C SER A 514 15.70 -2.40 -4.32
N TYR A 515 16.34 -2.40 -5.50
CA TYR A 515 17.68 -1.84 -5.68
C TYR A 515 17.89 -1.31 -7.08
N LYS A 516 18.89 -0.44 -7.24
CA LYS A 516 19.31 0.07 -8.56
C LYS A 516 20.68 -0.46 -8.96
N LEU A 517 20.85 -0.74 -10.25
CA LEU A 517 22.13 -1.10 -10.85
C LEU A 517 23.07 0.11 -10.99
N GLN A 518 23.42 0.73 -9.87
CA GLN A 518 24.24 1.94 -9.83
C GLN A 518 25.70 1.62 -10.27
N PRO A 519 26.30 2.39 -11.20
CA PRO A 519 27.64 2.09 -11.74
C PRO A 519 28.78 2.07 -10.71
N ASN A 520 28.63 2.77 -9.59
CA ASN A 520 29.58 2.77 -8.47
C ASN A 520 29.61 1.44 -7.71
N ILE A 521 28.51 0.69 -7.71
CA ILE A 521 28.40 -0.64 -7.06
C ILE A 521 28.57 -1.75 -8.11
N PHE A 522 27.97 -1.60 -9.29
CA PHE A 522 27.95 -2.58 -10.37
C PHE A 522 28.89 -2.17 -11.51
N ALA A 523 30.19 -2.47 -11.33
CA ALA A 523 31.21 -2.07 -12.28
C ALA A 523 30.99 -2.66 -13.69
N GLY A 524 30.81 -1.78 -14.68
CA GLY A 524 30.62 -2.14 -16.08
C GLY A 524 29.25 -2.72 -16.41
N VAL A 525 28.24 -2.48 -15.57
CA VAL A 525 26.86 -2.96 -15.77
C VAL A 525 26.28 -2.52 -17.12
N LYS A 526 25.54 -3.41 -17.77
CA LYS A 526 24.99 -3.22 -19.13
C LYS A 526 23.89 -2.15 -19.16
N ASN A 527 23.01 -2.15 -18.16
CA ASN A 527 21.88 -1.23 -18.03
C ASN A 527 22.03 -0.44 -16.71
N PRO A 528 22.81 0.65 -16.71
CA PRO A 528 23.06 1.41 -15.48
C PRO A 528 21.78 2.07 -14.96
N ASN A 529 21.66 2.13 -13.64
CA ASN A 529 20.53 2.71 -12.90
C ASN A 529 19.17 2.03 -13.13
N ALA A 530 19.13 0.85 -13.77
CA ALA A 530 17.90 0.08 -13.87
C ALA A 530 17.42 -0.33 -12.46
N GLU A 531 16.12 -0.13 -12.21
CA GLU A 531 15.44 -0.58 -11.00
C GLU A 531 15.17 -2.08 -11.08
N MET A 532 15.50 -2.76 -10.00
CA MET A 532 15.41 -4.20 -9.87
C MET A 532 14.66 -4.53 -8.59
N VAL A 533 13.87 -5.59 -8.64
CA VAL A 533 13.21 -6.15 -7.46
C VAL A 533 13.60 -7.61 -7.35
N ALA A 534 14.01 -8.01 -6.16
CA ALA A 534 14.17 -9.41 -5.78
C ALA A 534 13.27 -9.72 -4.59
N ASN A 535 12.56 -10.84 -4.58
CA ASN A 535 11.73 -11.24 -3.46
C ASN A 535 11.68 -12.77 -3.28
N ASN A 536 11.30 -13.19 -2.09
CA ASN A 536 10.94 -14.56 -1.77
C ASN A 536 9.84 -14.61 -0.71
N THR A 537 9.01 -15.64 -0.77
CA THR A 537 8.02 -15.96 0.26
C THR A 537 8.47 -17.20 1.00
N PHE A 538 8.36 -17.19 2.33
CA PHE A 538 8.76 -18.32 3.16
C PHE A 538 7.56 -18.99 3.80
N ASP A 539 7.73 -20.26 4.14
CA ASP A 539 6.73 -21.01 4.91
C ASP A 539 6.94 -20.83 6.42
N LYS A 540 6.03 -21.40 7.21
CA LYS A 540 6.06 -21.32 8.68
C LYS A 540 7.30 -21.95 9.34
N SER A 541 8.18 -22.61 8.59
CA SER A 541 9.34 -23.32 9.14
C SER A 541 10.58 -22.42 9.30
N GLN A 542 10.60 -21.24 8.69
CA GLN A 542 11.77 -20.35 8.65
C GLN A 542 11.53 -19.08 9.48
N PHE A 543 12.55 -18.67 10.25
CA PHE A 543 12.46 -17.54 11.19
C PHE A 543 11.30 -17.63 12.19
N SER A 544 10.92 -18.87 12.54
CA SER A 544 9.78 -19.12 13.39
C SER A 544 10.18 -19.00 14.86
N ALA A 545 9.45 -18.25 15.66
CA ALA A 545 9.63 -18.21 17.12
C ALA A 545 8.33 -17.82 17.81
N LYS A 546 8.26 -18.02 19.13
CA LYS A 546 7.13 -17.50 19.91
C LYS A 546 7.14 -15.97 19.92
N LYS A 547 5.97 -15.34 20.02
CA LYS A 547 5.81 -13.88 20.15
C LYS A 547 6.39 -13.33 21.45
N THR A 548 6.48 -14.17 22.49
CA THR A 548 7.19 -13.88 23.76
C THR A 548 8.71 -14.05 23.66
N GLY A 549 9.20 -14.55 22.53
CA GLY A 549 10.56 -15.02 22.32
C GLY A 549 11.33 -14.32 21.22
N SER A 550 12.44 -14.93 20.82
CA SER A 550 13.24 -14.52 19.67
C SER A 550 13.72 -15.72 18.88
N TYR A 551 13.89 -15.54 17.58
CA TYR A 551 14.60 -16.48 16.71
C TYR A 551 16.08 -16.09 16.63
N GLN A 552 17.00 -17.03 16.80
CA GLN A 552 18.44 -16.79 16.74
C GLN A 552 19.15 -17.78 15.81
N CYS A 553 20.16 -17.29 15.10
CA CYS A 553 21.08 -18.09 14.31
C CYS A 553 22.46 -17.43 14.29
N ASN A 554 23.42 -18.05 14.96
CA ASN A 554 24.82 -17.61 15.01
C ASN A 554 25.58 -18.06 13.77
N ASN A 555 25.23 -19.21 13.18
CA ASN A 555 25.83 -19.64 11.92
C ASN A 555 25.27 -18.87 10.72
N LYS A 556 26.12 -18.73 9.69
CA LYS A 556 25.74 -18.04 8.45
C LYS A 556 24.57 -18.74 7.76
N LEU A 557 23.51 -17.99 7.47
CA LEU A 557 22.38 -18.46 6.68
C LEU A 557 22.42 -17.83 5.29
N ASN A 558 21.99 -18.60 4.29
CA ASN A 558 21.87 -18.12 2.91
C ASN A 558 20.44 -18.38 2.42
N PHE A 559 19.75 -17.33 2.02
CA PHE A 559 18.38 -17.37 1.50
C PHE A 559 18.37 -16.92 0.05
N GLY A 560 17.89 -17.78 -0.86
CA GLY A 560 17.69 -17.40 -2.26
C GLY A 560 16.45 -16.51 -2.40
N LEU A 561 16.56 -15.46 -3.20
CA LEU A 561 15.46 -14.67 -3.73
C LEU A 561 15.31 -14.99 -5.23
N ASN A 562 14.23 -14.53 -5.86
CA ASN A 562 14.13 -14.61 -7.32
C ASN A 562 15.27 -13.82 -8.01
N ASN A 563 15.40 -14.01 -9.32
CA ASN A 563 16.47 -13.43 -10.14
C ASN A 563 17.91 -13.83 -9.71
N GLY A 564 18.05 -14.87 -8.88
CA GLY A 564 19.35 -15.41 -8.46
C GLY A 564 20.06 -14.57 -7.39
N VAL A 565 19.37 -13.60 -6.79
CA VAL A 565 19.87 -12.84 -5.64
C VAL A 565 19.86 -13.73 -4.40
N THR A 566 20.87 -13.62 -3.54
CA THR A 566 20.93 -14.36 -2.26
C THR A 566 21.16 -13.39 -1.10
N LEU A 567 20.38 -13.52 -0.02
CA LEU A 567 20.66 -12.87 1.26
C LEU A 567 21.51 -13.80 2.13
N ASN A 568 22.66 -13.30 2.58
CA ASN A 568 23.50 -13.92 3.58
C ASN A 568 23.32 -13.19 4.91
N THR A 569 23.21 -13.94 6.01
CA THR A 569 23.09 -13.39 7.37
C THR A 569 24.23 -13.85 8.26
N ASP A 570 24.63 -13.05 9.23
CA ASP A 570 25.64 -13.35 10.26
C ASP A 570 25.12 -12.86 11.62
N ASP A 571 25.32 -13.64 12.70
CA ASP A 571 24.87 -13.33 14.06
C ASP A 571 23.41 -12.83 14.14
N LEU A 572 22.49 -13.53 13.49
CA LEU A 572 21.10 -13.10 13.36
C LEU A 572 20.30 -13.40 14.62
N GLN A 573 19.66 -12.39 15.19
CA GLN A 573 18.62 -12.55 16.19
C GLN A 573 17.44 -11.62 15.90
N VAL A 574 16.23 -12.14 15.90
CA VAL A 574 15.02 -11.36 15.63
C VAL A 574 13.92 -11.67 16.62
N LYS A 575 13.25 -10.61 17.11
CA LYS A 575 11.95 -10.72 17.77
C LYS A 575 10.94 -9.91 16.97
N ALA A 576 9.73 -10.42 16.85
CA ALA A 576 8.59 -9.76 16.23
C ALA A 576 7.35 -9.95 17.12
N PHE A 577 6.35 -9.09 16.95
CA PHE A 577 5.14 -9.03 17.77
C PHE A 577 5.41 -8.77 19.25
N SER A 578 6.56 -8.17 19.56
CA SER A 578 6.95 -7.86 20.93
C SER A 578 6.08 -6.73 21.50
N THR A 579 5.69 -6.86 22.76
CA THR A 579 4.89 -5.87 23.51
C THR A 579 5.66 -5.23 24.66
N ASP A 580 6.92 -5.63 24.86
CA ASP A 580 7.76 -5.20 25.97
C ASP A 580 8.37 -3.80 25.77
N ASN A 581 8.16 -3.19 24.60
CA ASN A 581 8.75 -1.93 24.15
C ASN A 581 10.27 -1.87 24.36
N SER A 582 10.95 -3.01 24.43
CA SER A 582 12.39 -3.09 24.71
C SER A 582 13.17 -3.31 23.42
N THR A 583 14.38 -2.78 23.32
CA THR A 583 15.29 -3.14 22.23
C THR A 583 16.08 -4.42 22.54
N GLY A 584 15.91 -5.01 23.73
CA GLY A 584 16.59 -6.22 24.14
C GLY A 584 15.88 -7.49 23.65
N PHE A 585 16.62 -8.58 23.56
CA PHE A 585 16.03 -9.89 23.30
C PHE A 585 15.63 -10.60 24.60
N PRO A 586 14.47 -11.28 24.63
CA PRO A 586 14.03 -12.03 25.80
C PRO A 586 14.95 -13.23 26.05
N THR A 587 15.29 -13.49 27.32
CA THR A 587 16.18 -14.59 27.72
C THR A 587 15.48 -15.94 27.92
N GLY A 588 14.15 -16.00 27.86
CA GLY A 588 13.36 -17.18 28.28
C GLY A 588 12.79 -18.05 27.16
N ASP A 589 12.51 -17.49 25.98
CA ASP A 589 11.90 -18.20 24.84
C ASP A 589 12.76 -17.98 23.59
N LEU A 590 13.89 -18.70 23.49
CA LEU A 590 14.80 -18.65 22.35
C LEU A 590 14.52 -19.83 21.40
N ASN A 591 14.29 -19.55 20.12
CA ASN A 591 14.26 -20.58 19.08
C ASN A 591 15.50 -20.47 18.20
N GLU A 592 16.36 -21.48 18.25
CA GLU A 592 17.60 -21.52 17.45
C GLU A 592 17.33 -22.11 16.06
N CYS A 593 18.07 -21.65 15.06
CA CYS A 593 18.01 -22.20 13.72
C CYS A 593 18.54 -23.65 13.68
N PRO A 594 18.08 -24.49 12.73
CA PRO A 594 18.60 -25.85 12.56
C PRO A 594 20.12 -25.91 12.33
N GLN A 595 20.70 -24.85 11.78
CA GLN A 595 22.13 -24.72 11.49
C GLN A 595 22.98 -24.60 12.76
N ASP A 596 22.39 -24.06 13.83
CA ASP A 596 23.02 -23.98 15.16
C ASP A 596 22.81 -25.25 15.99
N SER A 597 21.85 -26.10 15.59
CA SER A 597 21.68 -27.38 16.25
C SER A 597 22.91 -28.25 15.99
N ASP A 598 23.71 -28.49 17.05
CA ASP A 598 24.73 -29.54 17.05
C ASP A 598 24.09 -30.79 16.47
N THR A 599 24.60 -31.27 15.33
CA THR A 599 24.09 -32.46 14.64
C THR A 599 23.76 -33.51 15.68
N ASN A 600 22.47 -33.74 15.93
CA ASN A 600 22.02 -34.49 17.09
C ASN A 600 22.29 -35.98 16.80
N SER A 601 23.57 -36.34 16.87
CA SER A 601 24.13 -37.66 16.63
C SER A 601 23.55 -38.66 17.63
N VAL A 602 22.84 -38.19 18.65
CA VAL A 602 22.05 -38.95 19.61
C VAL A 602 21.14 -39.97 18.94
N VAL A 603 20.42 -39.62 17.86
CA VAL A 603 19.53 -40.58 17.18
C VAL A 603 20.32 -41.70 16.49
N PRO A 604 21.28 -41.43 15.58
CA PRO A 604 22.08 -42.50 14.99
C PRO A 604 22.97 -43.25 15.99
N ILE A 605 23.46 -42.62 17.07
CA ILE A 605 24.21 -43.29 18.14
C ILE A 605 23.31 -44.21 18.95
N ALA A 606 22.09 -43.80 19.30
CA ALA A 606 21.14 -44.64 20.03
C ALA A 606 20.69 -45.85 19.20
N VAL A 607 20.43 -45.64 17.90
CA VAL A 607 20.14 -46.73 16.96
C VAL A 607 21.34 -47.67 16.83
N GLY A 608 22.56 -47.13 16.75
CA GLY A 608 23.80 -47.92 16.72
C GLY A 608 24.02 -48.75 17.98
N ALA A 609 23.80 -48.17 19.16
CA ALA A 609 23.93 -48.85 20.44
C ALA A 609 22.87 -49.96 20.63
N ALA A 610 21.62 -49.72 20.22
CA ALA A 610 20.55 -50.72 20.26
C ALA A 610 20.84 -51.91 19.34
N LEU A 611 21.32 -51.65 18.12
CA LEU A 611 21.73 -52.70 17.18
C LEU A 611 22.92 -53.51 17.72
N ALA A 612 23.94 -52.85 18.26
CA ALA A 612 25.09 -53.53 18.86
C ALA A 612 24.69 -54.41 20.05
N GLY A 613 23.81 -53.91 20.94
CA GLY A 613 23.28 -54.67 22.07
C GLY A 613 22.52 -55.92 21.63
N LEU A 614 21.68 -55.82 20.61
CA LEU A 614 20.93 -56.95 20.05
C LEU A 614 21.87 -58.03 19.50
N VAL A 615 22.91 -57.64 18.75
CA VAL A 615 23.91 -58.58 18.21
C VAL A 615 24.62 -59.34 19.33
N VAL A 616 25.02 -58.65 20.41
CA VAL A 616 25.68 -59.29 21.56
C VAL A 616 24.76 -60.31 22.23
N ILE A 617 23.48 -59.98 22.43
CA ILE A 617 22.50 -60.91 23.01
C ILE A 617 22.35 -62.16 22.15
N VAL A 618 22.24 -62.00 20.83
CA VAL A 618 22.13 -63.13 19.88
C VAL A 618 23.39 -64.01 19.93
N LEU A 619 24.59 -63.41 20.01
CA LEU A 619 25.84 -64.18 20.11
C LEU A 619 25.93 -64.97 21.43
N ILE A 620 25.54 -64.37 22.57
CA ILE A 620 25.51 -65.08 23.85
C ILE A 620 24.51 -66.24 23.80
N ALA A 621 23.30 -66.01 23.28
CA ALA A 621 22.29 -67.05 23.13
C ALA A 621 22.78 -68.19 22.21
N TYR A 622 23.43 -67.85 21.09
CA TYR A 622 24.04 -68.82 20.19
C TYR A 622 25.15 -69.63 20.86
N LEU A 623 26.05 -69.00 21.63
CA LEU A 623 27.13 -69.69 22.33
C LEU A 623 26.59 -70.64 23.41
N ILE A 624 25.55 -70.23 24.16
CA ILE A 624 24.89 -71.10 25.14
C ILE A 624 24.19 -72.27 24.44
N GLY A 625 23.48 -72.01 23.33
CA GLY A 625 22.84 -73.03 22.51
C GLY A 625 23.84 -74.03 21.93
N ARG A 626 24.94 -73.54 21.37
CA ARG A 626 26.06 -74.34 20.85
C ARG A 626 26.78 -75.14 21.93
N ARG A 627 26.87 -74.59 23.15
CA ARG A 627 27.46 -75.32 24.30
C ARG A 627 26.55 -76.44 24.77
N ARG A 628 25.22 -76.25 24.76
CA ARG A 628 24.24 -77.31 25.07
C ARG A 628 24.14 -78.37 23.99
N SER A 629 24.27 -78.01 22.71
CA SER A 629 24.17 -78.96 21.59
C SER A 629 25.37 -79.92 21.44
N ARG A 630 26.46 -79.72 22.20
CA ARG A 630 27.64 -80.62 22.22
C ARG A 630 27.56 -81.73 23.27
N SER A 631 26.48 -81.82 24.04
CA SER A 631 26.31 -82.85 25.09
C SER A 631 25.49 -84.08 24.66
N GLY A 632 25.49 -84.43 23.37
CA GLY A 632 24.68 -85.55 22.88
C GLY A 632 25.09 -86.10 21.52
N TYR A 633 26.32 -86.62 21.42
CA TYR A 633 26.61 -87.69 20.47
C TYR A 633 27.37 -88.78 21.23
N GLN A 634 26.61 -89.76 21.72
CA GLN A 634 27.15 -91.06 22.07
C GLN A 634 27.23 -91.86 20.77
N GLN A 635 28.44 -92.28 20.41
CA GLN A 635 28.69 -93.20 19.31
C GLN A 635 27.98 -94.54 19.60
N VAL A 636 27.39 -95.14 18.56
CA VAL A 636 27.32 -96.60 18.43
C VAL A 636 28.54 -97.02 17.64
#